data_AF-I5C8E0-F1
#
_entry.id   AF-I5C8E0-F1
#
_cell.length_a   1.000
_cell.length_b   1.000
_cell.length_c   1.000
_cell.angle_alpha   90.00
_cell.angle_beta   90.00
_cell.angle_gamma   90.00
#
_symmetry.space_group_name_H-M   'P 1'
#
loop_
_entity.id
_entity.type
_entity.pdbx_description
1 polymer ?
#
loop_
_entity_poly.entity_id
_entity_poly.type
_entity_poly.pdbx_seq_one_letter_code
_entity_poly.pdbx_strand_id
1 'polypeptide(L)'
;MNESFWNKRFEEQPLLYGVKPNAFFKQELDKLRPGLILLPGEGEGRNAIYAATQDWGVVALDQSEVARENALRFARLHGVVIDYFLGDALLYLPPAKHFDVIALIYFHLPQAMRKKIHHKFIKRYGQGVRCL
;
A
#
# COMPACT_ATOMS: atom_id res chain seq x y z
N MET A 1 -15.45 -5.06 4.46
CA MET A 1 -15.20 -6.03 3.38
C MET A 1 -14.05 -6.91 3.83
N ASN A 2 -14.15 -8.22 3.60
CA ASN A 2 -13.17 -9.21 4.05
C ASN A 2 -12.29 -9.67 2.87
N GLU A 3 -11.30 -10.51 3.17
CA GLU A 3 -10.39 -11.12 2.19
C GLU A 3 -11.12 -11.74 0.99
N SER A 4 -12.08 -12.65 1.22
CA SER A 4 -12.75 -13.39 0.13
C SER A 4 -13.48 -12.48 -0.85
N PHE A 5 -14.05 -11.36 -0.37
CA PHE A 5 -14.66 -10.37 -1.23
C PHE A 5 -13.65 -9.74 -2.20
N TRP A 6 -12.45 -9.40 -1.72
CA TRP A 6 -11.41 -8.77 -2.55
C TRP A 6 -10.71 -9.77 -3.47
N ASN A 7 -10.45 -10.99 -3.01
CA ASN A 7 -9.90 -12.06 -3.86
C ASN A 7 -10.79 -12.25 -5.10
N LYS A 8 -12.10 -12.42 -4.89
CA LYS A 8 -13.06 -12.58 -5.99
C LYS A 8 -13.03 -11.41 -6.98
N ARG A 9 -12.97 -10.16 -6.48
CA ARG A 9 -12.92 -8.97 -7.34
C ARG A 9 -11.66 -8.91 -8.20
N PHE A 10 -10.50 -9.24 -7.64
CA PHE A 10 -9.23 -9.22 -8.36
C PHE A 10 -9.06 -10.42 -9.29
N GLU A 11 -9.72 -11.55 -9.00
CA GLU A 11 -9.81 -12.69 -9.93
C GLU A 11 -10.67 -12.37 -11.15
N GLU A 12 -11.87 -11.80 -10.92
CA GLU A 12 -12.82 -11.46 -12.00
C GLU A 12 -12.30 -10.33 -12.88
N GLN A 13 -11.59 -9.36 -12.30
CA GLN A 13 -11.07 -8.21 -13.01
C GLN A 13 -9.64 -7.87 -12.55
N PRO A 14 -8.62 -8.54 -13.12
CA PRO A 14 -7.23 -8.20 -12.86
C PRO A 14 -6.92 -6.75 -13.25
N LEU A 15 -6.07 -6.09 -12.46
CA LEU A 15 -5.74 -4.67 -12.59
C LEU A 15 -7.00 -3.79 -12.51
N LEU A 16 -7.88 -4.08 -11.54
CA LEU A 16 -9.19 -3.43 -11.34
C LEU A 16 -9.08 -1.90 -11.33
N TYR A 17 -8.02 -1.37 -10.73
CA TYR A 17 -7.77 0.07 -10.64
C TYR A 17 -6.73 0.59 -11.66
N GLY A 18 -6.38 -0.24 -12.64
CA GLY A 18 -5.37 0.04 -13.65
C GLY A 18 -3.93 0.02 -13.12
N VAL A 19 -3.00 0.35 -14.01
CA VAL A 19 -1.54 0.26 -13.78
C VAL A 19 -0.88 1.58 -13.42
N LYS A 20 -1.55 2.72 -13.68
CA LYS A 20 -1.01 4.04 -13.38
C LYS A 20 -1.20 4.36 -11.88
N PRO A 21 -0.24 5.01 -11.22
CA PRO A 21 -0.41 5.42 -9.83
C PRO A 21 -1.57 6.41 -9.71
N ASN A 22 -2.14 6.51 -8.52
CA ASN A 22 -3.06 7.59 -8.22
C ASN A 22 -2.38 8.96 -8.44
N ALA A 23 -3.07 9.89 -9.10
CA ALA A 23 -2.50 11.18 -9.47
C ALA A 23 -2.07 12.04 -8.26
N PHE A 24 -2.87 12.04 -7.19
CA PHE A 24 -2.54 12.75 -5.96
C PHE A 24 -1.33 12.12 -5.25
N PHE A 25 -1.32 10.78 -5.12
CA PHE A 25 -0.19 10.04 -4.59
C PHE A 25 1.11 10.38 -5.32
N LYS A 26 1.10 10.29 -6.65
CA LYS A 26 2.23 10.67 -7.49
C LYS A 26 2.69 12.10 -7.21
N GLN A 27 1.76 13.05 -7.28
CA GLN A 27 2.05 14.46 -7.10
C GLN A 27 2.69 14.77 -5.75
N GLU A 28 2.24 14.12 -4.67
CA GLU A 28 2.80 14.34 -3.34
C GLU A 28 4.12 13.60 -3.13
N LEU A 29 4.24 12.35 -3.62
CA LEU A 29 5.45 11.56 -3.49
C LEU A 29 6.63 12.20 -4.23
N ASP A 30 6.40 12.76 -5.42
CA ASP A 30 7.43 13.38 -6.26
C ASP A 30 8.07 14.63 -5.62
N LYS A 31 7.45 15.20 -4.59
CA LYS A 31 7.98 16.35 -3.83
C LYS A 31 8.93 15.91 -2.72
N LEU A 32 9.05 14.61 -2.46
CA LEU A 32 9.76 14.04 -1.32
C LEU A 32 11.04 13.36 -1.79
N ARG A 33 12.02 13.26 -0.90
CA ARG A 33 13.20 12.44 -1.13
C ARG A 33 12.86 10.98 -0.82
N PRO A 34 13.30 10.01 -1.64
CA PRO A 34 13.06 8.61 -1.39
C PRO A 34 13.55 8.16 -0.01
N GLY A 35 12.73 7.36 0.65
CA GLY A 35 12.99 6.72 1.93
C GLY A 35 12.20 5.41 2.00
N LEU A 36 11.66 5.08 3.16
CA LEU A 36 10.80 3.92 3.37
C LEU A 36 9.32 4.32 3.43
N ILE A 37 8.48 3.74 2.56
CA ILE A 37 7.04 4.01 2.50
C ILE A 37 6.21 2.78 2.88
N LEU A 38 5.16 3.02 3.67
CA LEU A 38 4.10 2.05 3.96
C LEU A 38 2.83 2.36 3.15
N LEU A 39 2.29 1.36 2.46
CA LEU A 39 1.05 1.42 1.69
C LEU A 39 0.02 0.38 2.20
N PRO A 40 -0.84 0.76 3.17
CA PRO A 40 -1.90 -0.11 3.67
C PRO A 40 -3.11 -0.16 2.73
N GLY A 41 -3.64 -1.35 2.48
CA GLY A 41 -4.75 -1.57 1.55
C GLY A 41 -4.37 -1.34 0.09
N GLU A 42 -3.14 -1.70 -0.30
CA GLU A 42 -2.57 -1.32 -1.60
C GLU A 42 -3.17 -2.08 -2.79
N GLY A 43 -3.79 -3.24 -2.57
CA GLY A 43 -4.31 -4.08 -3.64
C GLY A 43 -3.22 -4.48 -4.66
N GLU A 44 -3.48 -4.34 -5.95
CA GLU A 44 -2.61 -4.86 -7.01
C GLU A 44 -1.33 -4.04 -7.29
N GLY A 45 -1.01 -3.07 -6.42
CA GLY A 45 0.34 -2.49 -6.36
C GLY A 45 0.62 -1.31 -7.29
N ARG A 46 -0.38 -0.69 -7.93
CA ARG A 46 -0.13 0.41 -8.87
C ARG A 46 0.64 1.59 -8.26
N ASN A 47 0.45 1.88 -6.97
CA ASN A 47 1.20 2.93 -6.27
C ASN A 47 2.54 2.37 -5.75
N ALA A 48 2.53 1.13 -5.25
CA ALA A 48 3.74 0.43 -4.79
C ALA A 48 4.81 0.33 -5.88
N ILE A 49 4.43 -0.08 -7.09
CA ILE A 49 5.35 -0.18 -8.23
C ILE A 49 5.85 1.20 -8.61
N TYR A 50 4.98 2.21 -8.66
CA TYR A 50 5.41 3.58 -8.93
C TYR A 50 6.46 4.05 -7.91
N ALA A 51 6.17 3.93 -6.61
CA ALA A 51 7.10 4.34 -5.56
C ALA A 51 8.45 3.61 -5.68
N ALA A 52 8.44 2.30 -5.91
CA ALA A 52 9.66 1.52 -6.08
C ALA A 52 10.48 1.94 -7.32
N THR A 53 9.82 2.34 -8.42
CA THR A 53 10.52 2.91 -9.60
C THR A 53 11.10 4.31 -9.34
N GLN A 54 10.68 4.98 -8.27
CA GLN A 54 11.24 6.25 -7.80
C GLN A 54 12.23 6.03 -6.64
N ASP A 55 12.85 4.85 -6.56
CA ASP A 55 13.85 4.46 -5.57
C ASP A 55 13.37 4.41 -4.10
N TRP A 56 12.06 4.37 -3.86
CA TRP A 56 11.53 4.15 -2.52
C TRP A 56 11.70 2.70 -2.08
N GLY A 57 12.07 2.48 -0.82
CA GLY A 57 11.82 1.21 -0.15
C GLY A 57 10.32 1.07 0.10
N VAL A 58 9.69 0.04 -0.45
CA VAL A 58 8.23 -0.11 -0.40
C VAL A 58 7.82 -1.28 0.46
N VAL A 59 6.97 -0.99 1.46
CA VAL A 59 6.22 -1.97 2.23
C VAL A 59 4.73 -1.82 1.91
N ALA A 60 4.15 -2.81 1.26
CA ALA A 60 2.72 -2.90 0.98
C ALA A 60 2.05 -3.89 1.93
N LEU A 61 0.79 -3.61 2.25
CA LEU A 61 -0.06 -4.50 3.06
C LEU A 61 -1.44 -4.56 2.42
N ASP A 62 -1.96 -5.76 2.19
CA ASP A 62 -3.36 -5.95 1.83
C ASP A 62 -3.84 -7.29 2.39
N GLN A 63 -5.14 -7.46 2.54
CA GLN A 63 -5.73 -8.71 3.00
C GLN A 63 -5.96 -9.71 1.85
N SER A 64 -5.85 -9.29 0.59
CA SER A 64 -6.10 -10.15 -0.57
C SER A 64 -4.82 -10.83 -1.07
N GLU A 65 -4.83 -12.16 -1.10
CA GLU A 65 -3.73 -12.96 -1.65
C GLU A 65 -3.60 -12.77 -3.16
N VAL A 66 -4.72 -12.74 -3.88
CA VAL A 66 -4.75 -12.48 -5.34
C VAL A 66 -4.14 -11.12 -5.67
N ALA A 67 -4.47 -10.09 -4.89
CA ALA A 67 -3.90 -8.76 -5.08
C ALA A 67 -2.38 -8.74 -4.88
N ARG A 68 -1.89 -9.43 -3.83
CA ARG A 68 -0.47 -9.60 -3.56
C ARG A 68 0.25 -10.30 -4.72
N GLU A 69 -0.30 -11.40 -5.22
CA GLU A 69 0.30 -12.12 -6.34
C GLU A 69 0.39 -11.28 -7.61
N ASN A 70 -0.70 -10.56 -7.93
CA ASN A 70 -0.73 -9.63 -9.06
C ASN A 70 0.29 -8.50 -8.89
N ALA A 71 0.39 -7.91 -7.69
CA ALA A 71 1.36 -6.87 -7.38
C ALA A 71 2.81 -7.36 -7.51
N LEU A 72 3.13 -8.54 -6.97
CA LEU A 72 4.48 -9.12 -7.08
C LEU A 72 4.84 -9.45 -8.53
N ARG A 73 3.88 -9.93 -9.34
CA ARG A 73 4.08 -10.10 -10.79
C ARG A 73 4.32 -8.76 -11.47
N PHE A 74 3.56 -7.73 -11.13
CA PHE A 74 3.69 -6.40 -11.71
C PHE A 74 5.03 -5.75 -11.37
N ALA A 75 5.51 -5.92 -10.14
CA ALA A 75 6.83 -5.49 -9.70
C ALA A 75 7.96 -6.17 -10.49
N ARG A 76 7.88 -7.50 -10.69
CA ARG A 76 8.84 -8.23 -11.53
C ARG A 76 8.90 -7.70 -12.96
N LEU A 77 7.75 -7.39 -13.56
CA LEU A 77 7.69 -6.82 -14.92
C LEU A 77 8.34 -5.44 -15.02
N HIS A 78 8.41 -4.68 -13.92
CA HIS A 78 9.05 -3.36 -13.85
C HIS A 78 10.49 -3.42 -13.33
N GLY A 79 11.02 -4.62 -13.04
CA GLY A 79 12.37 -4.79 -12.51
C GLY A 79 12.56 -4.22 -11.10
N VAL A 80 11.49 -4.10 -10.32
CA VAL A 80 11.52 -3.55 -8.95
C VAL A 80 11.14 -4.61 -7.91
N VAL A 81 11.55 -4.38 -6.67
CA VAL A 81 11.24 -5.24 -5.52
C VAL A 81 10.38 -4.46 -4.53
N ILE A 82 9.35 -5.12 -4.00
CA ILE A 82 8.50 -4.59 -2.95
C ILE A 82 8.31 -5.65 -1.86
N ASP A 83 8.27 -5.23 -0.60
CA ASP A 83 7.88 -6.09 0.51
C ASP A 83 6.36 -6.06 0.64
N TYR A 84 5.69 -7.16 0.30
CA TYR A 84 4.23 -7.24 0.31
C TYR A 84 3.74 -8.23 1.36
N PHE A 85 3.08 -7.72 2.40
CA PHE A 85 2.50 -8.50 3.50
C PHE A 85 1.01 -8.77 3.29
N LEU A 86 0.59 -9.98 3.64
CA LEU A 86 -0.82 -10.37 3.68
C LEU A 86 -1.37 -10.14 5.10
N GLY A 87 -2.42 -9.32 5.24
CA GLY A 87 -3.09 -9.14 6.53
C GLY A 87 -4.06 -7.97 6.59
N ASP A 88 -4.95 -8.03 7.59
CA ASP A 88 -5.86 -6.92 7.90
C ASP A 88 -5.07 -5.76 8.53
N ALA A 89 -5.10 -4.59 7.89
CA ALA A 89 -4.45 -3.37 8.40
C ALA A 89 -4.93 -2.93 9.79
N LEU A 90 -6.10 -3.36 10.26
CA LEU A 90 -6.53 -3.17 11.65
C LEU A 90 -5.73 -4.02 12.64
N LEU A 91 -5.33 -5.22 12.25
CA LEU A 91 -4.72 -6.22 13.15
C LEU A 91 -3.20 -6.32 12.95
N TYR A 92 -2.74 -6.21 11.71
CA TYR A 92 -1.35 -6.43 11.34
C TYR A 92 -0.50 -5.14 11.38
N LEU A 93 0.73 -5.25 11.86
CA LEU A 93 1.74 -4.19 11.83
C LEU A 93 2.97 -4.73 11.09
N PRO A 94 3.37 -4.12 9.97
CA PRO A 94 4.61 -4.52 9.30
C PRO A 94 5.84 -4.40 10.22
N PRO A 95 6.85 -5.28 10.06
CA PRO A 95 7.93 -5.45 11.03
C PRO A 95 8.92 -4.28 11.10
N ALA A 96 8.86 -3.32 10.16
CA ALA A 96 9.72 -2.14 10.16
C ALA A 96 9.60 -1.32 11.47
N LYS A 97 10.69 -0.65 11.86
CA LYS A 97 10.71 0.17 13.08
C LYS A 97 10.22 1.60 12.84
N HIS A 98 10.44 2.14 11.65
CA HIS A 98 10.06 3.48 11.21
C HIS A 98 9.58 3.45 9.75
N PHE A 99 8.93 4.53 9.34
CA PHE A 99 8.60 4.84 7.94
C PHE A 99 8.77 6.35 7.75
N ASP A 100 9.22 6.77 6.58
CA ASP A 100 9.27 8.19 6.20
C ASP A 100 7.91 8.67 5.69
N VAL A 101 7.18 7.78 5.00
CA VAL A 101 5.84 8.04 4.47
C VAL A 101 4.88 6.90 4.79
N ILE A 102 3.64 7.23 5.14
CA ILE A 102 2.52 6.28 5.16
C ILE A 102 1.42 6.86 4.27
N ALA A 103 1.04 6.17 3.19
CA ALA A 103 0.02 6.67 2.28
C ALA A 103 -1.21 5.75 2.28
N LEU A 104 -2.39 6.31 2.59
CA LEU A 104 -3.66 5.59 2.63
C LEU A 104 -4.51 5.98 1.41
N ILE A 105 -4.21 5.39 0.26
CA ILE A 105 -4.77 5.80 -1.03
C ILE A 105 -5.86 4.83 -1.48
N TYR A 106 -7.07 5.32 -1.75
CA TYR A 106 -8.23 4.49 -2.14
C TYR A 106 -8.55 3.33 -1.19
N PHE A 107 -8.22 3.48 0.10
CA PHE A 107 -8.52 2.45 1.08
C PHE A 107 -10.02 2.44 1.42
N HIS A 108 -10.76 1.53 0.78
CA HIS A 108 -12.22 1.41 0.89
C HIS A 108 -12.65 0.85 2.25
N LEU A 109 -12.66 1.71 3.25
CA LEU A 109 -13.07 1.41 4.62
C LEU A 109 -14.16 2.34 5.13
N PRO A 110 -15.06 1.84 6.01
CA PRO A 110 -15.89 2.70 6.85
C PRO A 110 -15.04 3.76 7.57
N GLN A 111 -15.57 4.97 7.70
CA GLN A 111 -14.84 6.11 8.29
C GLN A 111 -14.26 5.80 9.68
N ALA A 112 -15.00 5.06 10.52
CA ALA A 112 -14.55 4.65 11.85
C ALA A 112 -13.31 3.74 11.81
N MET A 113 -13.25 2.81 10.85
CA MET A 113 -12.08 1.93 10.67
C MET A 113 -10.88 2.71 10.16
N ARG A 114 -11.08 3.65 9.22
CA ARG A 114 -10.01 4.52 8.72
C ARG A 114 -9.32 5.30 9.83
N LYS A 115 -10.10 5.89 10.76
CA LYS A 115 -9.55 6.60 11.94
C LYS A 115 -8.73 5.66 12.83
N LYS A 116 -9.22 4.44 13.07
CA LYS A 116 -8.49 3.43 13.88
C LYS A 116 -7.16 3.05 13.25
N ILE A 117 -7.14 2.79 11.95
CA ILE A 117 -5.91 2.43 11.22
C ILE A 117 -4.91 3.57 11.24
N HIS A 118 -5.36 4.79 10.92
CA HIS A 118 -4.52 5.98 10.95
C HIS A 118 -3.90 6.18 12.35
N HIS A 119 -4.72 6.12 13.40
CA HIS A 119 -4.25 6.26 14.77
C HIS A 119 -3.26 5.15 15.15
N LYS A 120 -3.53 3.89 14.77
CA LYS A 120 -2.65 2.75 15.02
C LYS A 120 -1.27 2.95 14.39
N PHE A 121 -1.23 3.32 13.11
CA PHE A 121 0.04 3.50 12.39
C PHE A 121 0.81 4.73 12.88
N ILE A 122 0.15 5.85 13.15
CA ILE A 122 0.79 7.01 13.77
C ILE A 122 1.30 6.67 15.17
N LYS A 123 0.54 5.95 16.00
CA LYS A 123 1.02 5.56 17.33
C LYS A 123 2.28 4.70 17.26
N ARG A 124 2.40 3.85 16.22
CA ARG A 124 3.52 2.92 16.08
C ARG A 124 4.73 3.52 15.36
N TYR A 125 4.52 4.42 14.40
CA TYR A 125 5.56 4.93 13.48
C TYR A 125 5.63 6.46 13.41
N GLY A 126 4.84 7.18 14.21
CA GLY A 126 4.49 8.59 14.03
C GLY A 126 5.59 9.63 14.21
N GLN A 127 6.74 9.28 14.78
CA GLN A 127 7.81 10.26 14.97
C GLN A 127 8.47 10.57 13.62
N GLY A 128 8.22 11.78 13.10
CA GLY A 128 8.82 12.28 11.86
C GLY A 128 8.19 11.77 10.56
N VAL A 129 7.13 10.96 10.63
CA VAL A 129 6.49 10.38 9.45
C VAL A 129 5.52 11.34 8.75
N ARG A 130 5.55 11.38 7.42
CA ARG A 130 4.57 12.10 6.62
C ARG A 130 3.41 11.18 6.24
N CYS A 131 2.17 11.64 6.44
CA CYS A 131 0.98 10.91 6.01
C CYS A 131 0.42 11.50 4.71
N LEU A 132 0.14 10.65 3.72
CA LEU A 132 -0.50 11.00 2.45
C LEU A 132 -1.90 10.37 2.33
#